data_AF-A0A965PHU4-F1
#
_entry.id   AF-A0A965PHU4-F1
#
_cell.length_a   1.000
_cell.length_b   1.000
_cell.length_c   1.000
_cell.angle_alpha   90.00
_cell.angle_beta   90.00
_cell.angle_gamma   90.00
#
_symmetry.space_group_name_H-M   'P 1'
#
loop_
_entity.id
_entity.type
_entity.pdbx_description
1 polymer ?
#
loop_
_entity_poly.entity_id
_entity_poly.type
_entity_poly.pdbx_seq_one_letter_code
_entity_poly.pdbx_strand_id
1 'polypeptide(L)'
;MDQRGYAKFLSRNDIIVAEGGTVTKFSDVPGSGDITYQAVEFDISDYQMINKVTVTPNGLSGQTASDSESIDDYFQHSRVRNGIMQTESDALNQAKMIIASRKEQGVNIQLNSLTVDAYGSNDPSRVIAALNLDIFDPIEVTQTLPAGNVVTDSVIAGLTYQITPKSFMVTFSCAQPFAVGFLLDSTVDGILDEDSLAY
;
A
#
# COMPACT_ATOMS: atom_id res chain seq x y z
N MET A 1 6.67 9.69 -14.12
CA MET A 1 6.87 10.03 -15.55
C MET A 1 5.61 9.56 -16.26
N ASP A 2 4.96 10.38 -17.07
CA ASP A 2 3.76 9.93 -17.80
C ASP A 2 4.14 9.02 -18.99
N GLN A 3 3.13 8.42 -19.63
CA GLN A 3 3.28 7.57 -20.82
C GLN A 3 3.99 8.25 -22.01
N ARG A 4 4.19 9.58 -21.98
CA ARG A 4 4.86 10.36 -23.03
C ARG A 4 6.31 10.70 -22.64
N GLY A 5 6.75 10.27 -21.46
CA GLY A 5 8.09 10.53 -20.93
C GLY A 5 8.25 11.91 -20.28
N TYR A 6 7.17 12.57 -19.87
CA TYR A 6 7.24 13.82 -19.12
C TYR A 6 7.17 13.59 -17.62
N ALA A 7 7.91 14.38 -16.84
CA ALA A 7 7.77 14.40 -15.39
C ALA A 7 6.42 15.02 -15.01
N LYS A 8 5.57 14.23 -14.34
CA LYS A 8 4.30 14.69 -13.76
C LYS A 8 4.49 14.82 -12.25
N PHE A 9 4.20 15.99 -11.71
CA PHE A 9 4.19 16.23 -10.27
C PHE A 9 2.74 16.20 -9.80
N LEU A 10 2.46 15.44 -8.75
CA LEU A 10 1.14 15.31 -8.15
C LEU A 10 1.14 15.95 -6.77
N SER A 11 0.10 16.70 -6.46
CA SER A 11 -0.16 17.15 -5.10
C SER A 11 -0.77 16.00 -4.27
N ARG A 12 -0.81 16.17 -2.95
CA ARG A 12 -1.47 15.20 -2.06
C ARG A 12 -2.95 15.01 -2.41
N ASN A 13 -3.63 16.07 -2.82
CA ASN A 13 -5.03 15.99 -3.24
C ASN A 13 -5.18 15.18 -4.54
N ASP A 14 -4.26 15.34 -5.49
CA ASP A 14 -4.30 14.56 -6.73
C ASP A 14 -4.09 13.06 -6.47
N ILE A 15 -3.27 12.71 -5.47
CA ILE A 15 -3.03 11.32 -5.06
C ILE A 15 -4.28 10.73 -4.39
N ILE A 16 -4.88 11.43 -3.42
CA ILE A 16 -6.13 10.98 -2.75
C ILE A 16 -7.23 10.70 -3.77
N VAL A 17 -7.40 11.59 -4.76
CA VAL A 17 -8.40 11.42 -5.82
C VAL A 17 -8.08 10.23 -6.73
N ALA A 18 -6.81 9.97 -7.02
CA ALA A 18 -6.40 8.83 -7.84
C ALA A 18 -6.62 7.50 -7.12
N GLU A 19 -6.21 7.42 -5.85
CA GLU A 19 -6.37 6.23 -5.00
C GLU A 19 -7.86 5.89 -4.77
N GLY A 20 -8.73 6.89 -4.71
CA GLY A 20 -10.19 6.72 -4.63
C GLY A 20 -10.89 6.43 -5.98
N GLY A 21 -10.14 6.12 -7.03
CA GLY A 21 -10.65 5.80 -8.37
C GLY A 21 -11.41 4.48 -8.46
N THR A 22 -11.82 4.11 -9.68
CA THR A 22 -12.47 2.80 -9.92
C THR A 22 -11.46 1.67 -9.79
N VAL A 23 -11.69 0.77 -8.82
CA VAL A 23 -10.82 -0.38 -8.55
C VAL A 23 -10.80 -1.35 -9.73
N THR A 24 -9.60 -1.72 -10.19
CA THR A 24 -9.42 -2.80 -11.17
C THR A 24 -9.20 -4.13 -10.46
N LYS A 25 -10.06 -5.11 -10.73
CA LYS A 25 -10.07 -6.40 -10.05
C LYS A 25 -9.31 -7.47 -10.82
N PHE A 26 -8.48 -8.21 -10.10
CA PHE A 26 -7.72 -9.35 -10.60
C PHE A 26 -8.04 -10.60 -9.78
N SER A 27 -8.13 -11.76 -10.43
CA SER A 27 -8.47 -13.02 -9.76
C SER A 27 -7.91 -14.24 -10.46
N ASP A 28 -7.55 -15.26 -9.69
CA ASP A 28 -7.32 -16.63 -10.18
C ASP A 28 -8.52 -17.57 -9.97
N VAL A 29 -9.63 -17.05 -9.41
CA VAL A 29 -10.84 -17.82 -9.15
C VAL A 29 -11.53 -18.17 -10.47
N PRO A 30 -11.75 -19.46 -10.78
CA PRO A 30 -12.41 -19.85 -12.02
C PRO A 30 -13.83 -19.26 -12.15
N GLY A 31 -14.06 -18.50 -13.22
CA GLY A 31 -15.38 -17.96 -13.54
C GLY A 31 -15.78 -16.68 -12.81
N SER A 32 -14.87 -16.00 -12.11
CA SER A 32 -15.18 -14.74 -11.41
C SER A 32 -15.54 -13.59 -12.36
N GLY A 33 -14.99 -13.60 -13.58
CA GLY A 33 -15.13 -12.51 -14.55
C GLY A 33 -14.10 -11.40 -14.38
N ASP A 34 -13.24 -11.48 -13.36
CA ASP A 34 -12.14 -10.55 -13.13
C ASP A 34 -10.95 -10.83 -14.05
N ILE A 35 -9.98 -9.91 -14.06
CA ILE A 35 -8.81 -10.01 -14.92
C ILE A 35 -7.86 -11.07 -14.39
N THR A 36 -7.42 -11.98 -15.26
CA THR A 36 -6.45 -13.01 -14.88
C THR A 36 -5.04 -12.44 -14.71
N TYR A 37 -4.23 -13.07 -13.86
CA TYR A 37 -2.83 -12.69 -13.64
C TYR A 37 -1.88 -13.88 -13.73
N GLN A 38 -0.57 -13.60 -13.85
CA GLN A 38 0.48 -14.61 -14.00
C GLN A 38 1.14 -14.94 -12.67
N ALA A 39 1.36 -13.94 -11.82
CA ALA A 39 1.94 -14.14 -10.49
C ALA A 39 1.53 -13.01 -9.55
N VAL A 40 1.46 -13.33 -8.27
CA VAL A 40 1.24 -12.40 -7.16
C VAL A 40 2.22 -12.73 -6.04
N GLU A 41 2.68 -11.71 -5.34
CA GLU A 41 3.52 -11.86 -4.16
C GLU A 41 2.89 -11.06 -3.01
N PHE A 42 2.71 -11.74 -1.88
CA PHE A 42 2.15 -11.15 -0.67
C PHE A 42 3.24 -11.06 0.41
N ASP A 43 3.20 -9.96 1.16
CA ASP A 43 3.92 -9.84 2.43
C ASP A 43 2.97 -10.20 3.57
N ILE A 44 3.39 -11.17 4.37
CA ILE A 44 2.68 -11.67 5.55
C ILE A 44 3.49 -11.43 6.83
N SER A 45 4.57 -10.66 6.74
CA SER A 45 5.45 -10.37 7.87
C SER A 45 4.94 -9.20 8.72
N ASP A 46 5.24 -9.27 10.01
CA ASP A 46 5.08 -8.19 10.98
C ASP A 46 6.31 -7.28 11.05
N TYR A 47 7.25 -7.42 10.11
CA TYR A 47 8.57 -6.80 10.18
C TYR A 47 8.51 -5.26 10.26
N GLN A 48 7.49 -4.67 9.62
CA GLN A 48 7.28 -3.22 9.59
C GLN A 48 6.49 -2.69 10.80
N MET A 49 5.97 -3.57 11.67
CA MET A 49 5.19 -3.17 12.84
C MET A 49 6.07 -2.47 13.86
N ILE A 50 5.57 -1.34 14.38
CA ILE A 50 6.21 -0.60 15.48
C ILE A 50 5.11 -0.05 16.38
N ASN A 51 4.97 -0.64 17.57
CA ASN A 51 3.98 -0.23 18.58
C ASN A 51 4.64 0.33 19.84
N LYS A 52 5.97 0.41 19.87
CA LYS A 52 6.75 1.14 20.87
C LYS A 52 7.98 1.76 20.24
N VAL A 53 8.19 3.06 20.46
CA VAL A 53 9.36 3.74 19.91
C VAL A 53 9.95 4.71 20.92
N THR A 54 11.27 4.69 21.02
CA THR A 54 12.04 5.69 21.76
C THR A 54 12.83 6.53 20.78
N VAL A 55 12.65 7.84 20.83
CA VAL A 55 13.33 8.82 19.97
C VAL A 55 14.20 9.72 20.84
N THR A 56 15.50 9.76 20.56
CA THR A 56 16.49 10.52 21.34
C THR A 56 17.07 11.68 20.53
N PRO A 57 16.84 12.94 20.94
CA PRO A 57 17.53 14.09 20.36
C PRO A 57 19.02 14.10 20.72
N ASN A 58 19.83 14.70 19.87
CA ASN A 58 21.26 14.85 20.13
C ASN A 58 21.50 15.70 21.38
N GLY A 59 22.18 15.13 22.38
CA GLY A 59 22.52 15.83 23.63
C GLY A 59 21.36 16.02 24.61
N LEU A 60 20.19 15.41 24.38
CA LEU A 60 19.01 15.47 25.26
C LEU A 60 18.50 14.06 25.63
N SER A 61 17.44 14.00 26.43
CA SER A 61 16.88 12.73 26.90
C SER A 61 15.94 12.09 25.88
N GLY A 62 15.96 10.76 25.82
CA GLY A 62 15.07 9.98 24.96
C GLY A 62 13.60 10.08 25.38
N GLN A 63 12.72 10.25 24.40
CA GLN A 63 11.28 10.31 24.57
C GLN A 63 10.64 9.04 24.02
N THR A 64 9.74 8.43 24.79
CA THR A 64 9.13 7.14 24.43
C THR A 64 7.62 7.29 24.23
N ALA A 65 7.11 6.70 23.17
CA ALA A 65 5.69 6.47 22.96
C ALA A 65 5.43 4.96 22.86
N SER A 66 4.20 4.53 23.18
CA SER A 66 3.73 3.15 23.05
C SER A 66 2.22 3.10 22.86
N ASP A 67 1.72 2.10 22.14
CA ASP A 67 0.30 1.80 22.00
C ASP A 67 -0.01 0.48 22.73
N SER A 68 -0.81 0.53 23.80
CA SER A 68 -1.05 -0.63 24.67
C SER A 68 -1.94 -1.68 24.03
N GLU A 69 -2.93 -1.27 23.24
CA GLU A 69 -3.86 -2.18 22.56
C GLU A 69 -3.12 -3.00 21.50
N SER A 70 -2.34 -2.35 20.65
CA SER A 70 -1.47 -3.02 19.68
C SER A 70 -0.43 -3.95 20.33
N ILE A 71 0.08 -3.61 21.52
CA ILE A 71 1.01 -4.49 22.26
C ILE A 71 0.29 -5.73 22.79
N ASP A 72 -0.92 -5.58 23.29
CA ASP A 72 -1.70 -6.70 23.83
C ASP A 72 -2.11 -7.66 22.70
N ASP A 73 -2.47 -7.13 21.53
CA ASP A 73 -2.88 -7.92 20.37
C ASP A 73 -1.70 -8.55 19.61
N TYR A 74 -0.60 -7.80 19.43
CA TYR A 74 0.48 -8.19 18.51
C TYR A 74 1.86 -8.31 19.16
N PHE A 75 1.94 -8.27 20.49
CA PHE A 75 3.18 -8.25 21.25
C PHE A 75 4.07 -7.01 20.97
N GLN A 76 5.03 -6.77 21.85
CA GLN A 76 5.84 -5.55 21.78
C GLN A 76 6.84 -5.55 20.61
N HIS A 77 6.62 -4.63 19.67
CA HIS A 77 7.49 -4.31 18.54
C HIS A 77 8.20 -2.98 18.76
N SER A 78 9.42 -3.05 19.32
CA SER A 78 10.16 -1.86 19.76
C SER A 78 11.24 -1.39 18.78
N ARG A 79 11.38 -0.06 18.68
CA ARG A 79 12.46 0.60 17.94
C ARG A 79 13.06 1.77 18.73
N VAL A 80 14.34 2.04 18.49
CA VAL A 80 15.06 3.20 19.03
C VAL A 80 15.64 4.01 17.88
N ARG A 81 15.45 5.32 17.90
CA ARG A 81 15.95 6.26 16.89
C ARG A 81 16.69 7.41 17.55
N ASN A 82 17.82 7.79 16.98
CA ASN A 82 18.51 9.03 17.32
C ASN A 82 18.31 10.07 16.21
N GLY A 83 18.28 11.35 16.54
CA GLY A 83 18.08 12.39 15.53
C GLY A 83 18.49 13.80 15.98
N ILE A 84 18.34 14.73 15.04
CA ILE A 84 18.72 16.15 15.20
C ILE A 84 17.55 17.04 15.62
N MET A 85 16.54 16.47 16.30
CA MET A 85 15.40 17.23 16.82
C MET A 85 15.88 18.31 17.79
N GLN A 86 15.27 19.50 17.75
CA GLN A 86 15.68 20.63 18.58
C GLN A 86 15.21 20.48 20.03
N THR A 87 14.05 19.87 20.25
CA THR A 87 13.46 19.72 21.57
C THR A 87 13.03 18.28 21.86
N GLU A 88 12.84 17.96 23.15
CA GLU A 88 12.22 16.71 23.58
C GLU A 88 10.76 16.61 23.08
N SER A 89 10.03 17.72 22.98
CA SER A 89 8.67 17.73 22.42
C SER A 89 8.65 17.28 20.95
N ASP A 90 9.63 17.71 20.15
CA ASP A 90 9.73 17.31 18.75
C ASP A 90 10.03 15.81 18.63
N ALA A 91 10.88 15.28 19.51
CA ALA A 91 11.15 13.84 19.58
C ALA A 91 9.92 13.03 19.99
N LEU A 92 9.13 13.52 20.95
CA LEU A 92 7.89 12.87 21.35
C LEU A 92 6.84 12.90 20.22
N ASN A 93 6.71 14.01 19.50
CA ASN A 93 5.80 14.11 18.35
C ASN A 93 6.21 13.14 17.24
N GLN A 94 7.50 13.04 16.95
CA GLN A 94 8.02 12.06 16.00
C GLN A 94 7.76 10.62 16.46
N ALA A 95 7.93 10.32 17.75
CA ALA A 95 7.62 9.00 18.32
C ALA A 95 6.15 8.62 18.12
N LYS A 96 5.23 9.56 18.39
CA LYS A 96 3.79 9.37 18.17
C LYS A 96 3.45 9.14 16.69
N MET A 97 4.04 9.92 15.79
CA MET A 97 3.82 9.77 14.33
C MET A 97 4.27 8.39 13.81
N ILE A 98 5.38 7.87 14.34
CA ILE A 98 5.86 6.53 13.97
C ILE A 98 4.87 5.45 14.42
N ILE A 99 4.39 5.51 15.67
CA ILE A 99 3.42 4.54 16.18
C ILE A 99 2.12 4.62 15.41
N ALA A 100 1.58 5.82 15.23
CA ALA A 100 0.37 6.05 14.46
C ALA A 100 0.39 5.41 13.07
N SER A 101 1.53 5.46 12.38
CA SER A 101 1.68 4.91 11.02
C SER A 101 2.05 3.43 10.98
N ARG A 102 2.49 2.83 12.09
CA ARG A 102 3.13 1.50 12.11
C ARG A 102 2.55 0.51 13.13
N LYS A 103 1.64 0.92 14.01
CA LYS A 103 1.13 0.07 15.11
C LYS A 103 0.32 -1.15 14.65
N GLU A 104 -0.22 -1.11 13.43
CA GLU A 104 -1.04 -2.18 12.84
C GLU A 104 -0.49 -2.63 11.46
N GLN A 105 0.78 -2.27 11.17
CA GLN A 105 1.41 -2.71 9.92
C GLN A 105 1.68 -4.21 9.95
N GLY A 106 1.32 -4.90 8.86
CA GLY A 106 1.43 -6.36 8.76
C GLY A 106 0.25 -7.15 9.36
N VAL A 107 -0.77 -6.48 9.91
CA VAL A 107 -1.99 -7.15 10.41
C VAL A 107 -2.83 -7.71 9.25
N ASN A 108 -2.93 -6.94 8.16
CA ASN A 108 -3.58 -7.37 6.93
C ASN A 108 -2.55 -7.91 5.93
N ILE A 109 -2.92 -8.93 5.17
CA ILE A 109 -2.09 -9.46 4.08
C ILE A 109 -1.91 -8.37 3.04
N GLN A 110 -0.66 -7.95 2.81
CA GLN A 110 -0.34 -6.88 1.88
C GLN A 110 0.12 -7.46 0.55
N LEU A 111 -0.38 -6.91 -0.55
CA LEU A 111 0.10 -7.22 -1.87
C LEU A 111 1.42 -6.46 -2.10
N ASN A 112 2.50 -7.19 -2.37
CA ASN A 112 3.80 -6.60 -2.71
C ASN A 112 3.94 -6.43 -4.22
N SER A 113 3.52 -7.43 -5.00
CA SER A 113 3.55 -7.34 -6.45
C SER A 113 2.47 -8.16 -7.16
N LEU A 114 2.09 -7.67 -8.33
CA LEU A 114 1.18 -8.33 -9.28
C LEU A 114 1.85 -8.32 -10.65
N THR A 115 1.94 -9.48 -11.30
CA THR A 115 2.47 -9.61 -12.66
C THR A 115 1.39 -10.07 -13.62
N VAL A 116 1.26 -9.34 -14.73
CA VAL A 116 0.34 -9.64 -15.82
C VAL A 116 1.05 -9.71 -17.16
N ASP A 117 0.58 -10.61 -18.01
CA ASP A 117 1.07 -10.83 -19.36
C ASP A 117 0.25 -10.03 -20.37
N ALA A 118 0.87 -9.01 -20.94
CA ALA A 118 0.32 -8.20 -22.02
C ALA A 118 0.60 -8.81 -23.41
N TYR A 119 1.15 -10.02 -23.48
CA TYR A 119 1.44 -10.70 -24.74
C TYR A 119 0.22 -11.48 -25.28
N GLY A 120 -0.10 -11.24 -26.55
CA GLY A 120 -1.14 -11.97 -27.27
C GLY A 120 -2.56 -11.44 -27.07
N SER A 121 -3.48 -11.85 -27.94
CA SER A 121 -4.85 -11.30 -28.02
C SER A 121 -5.92 -12.15 -27.34
N ASN A 122 -5.53 -13.21 -26.62
CA ASN A 122 -6.47 -14.19 -26.07
C ASN A 122 -7.20 -13.67 -24.83
N ASP A 123 -6.69 -12.63 -24.18
CA ASP A 123 -7.32 -11.96 -23.04
C ASP A 123 -7.18 -10.43 -23.19
N PRO A 124 -8.12 -9.78 -23.91
CA PRO A 124 -8.05 -8.34 -24.16
C PRO A 124 -8.11 -7.50 -22.88
N SER A 125 -8.85 -7.94 -21.86
CA SER A 125 -8.98 -7.22 -20.59
C SER A 125 -7.64 -7.13 -19.87
N ARG A 126 -6.86 -8.21 -19.87
CA ARG A 126 -5.50 -8.22 -19.30
C ARG A 126 -4.56 -7.27 -20.03
N VAL A 127 -4.61 -7.25 -21.36
CA VAL A 127 -3.79 -6.33 -22.18
C VAL A 127 -4.18 -4.87 -21.90
N ILE A 128 -5.47 -4.57 -21.82
CA ILE A 128 -5.98 -3.23 -21.53
C ILE A 128 -5.51 -2.77 -20.13
N ALA A 129 -5.66 -3.61 -19.11
CA ALA A 129 -5.22 -3.27 -17.76
C ALA A 129 -3.70 -3.07 -17.69
N ALA A 130 -2.92 -3.95 -18.31
CA ALA A 130 -1.46 -3.85 -18.32
C ALA A 130 -0.91 -2.58 -18.99
N LEU A 131 -1.67 -1.97 -19.91
CA LEU A 131 -1.29 -0.76 -20.63
C LEU A 131 -1.89 0.53 -20.05
N ASN A 132 -3.05 0.44 -19.41
CA ASN A 132 -3.78 1.62 -18.91
C ASN A 132 -3.52 1.92 -17.43
N LEU A 133 -3.24 0.90 -16.61
CA LEU A 133 -2.96 1.10 -15.20
C LEU A 133 -1.62 1.83 -15.02
N ASP A 134 -1.59 2.79 -14.10
CA ASP A 134 -0.43 3.61 -13.75
C ASP A 134 -0.28 3.72 -12.22
N ILE A 135 0.76 4.42 -11.77
CA ILE A 135 1.01 4.69 -10.36
C ILE A 135 -0.20 5.41 -9.75
N PHE A 136 -0.58 5.00 -8.55
CA PHE A 136 -1.74 5.44 -7.76
C PHE A 136 -3.09 4.85 -8.17
N ASP A 137 -3.16 4.05 -9.23
CA ASP A 137 -4.42 3.36 -9.54
C ASP A 137 -4.72 2.27 -8.50
N PRO A 138 -5.98 2.19 -8.02
CA PRO A 138 -6.38 1.19 -7.05
C PRO A 138 -6.67 -0.16 -7.74
N ILE A 139 -6.22 -1.23 -7.09
CA ILE A 139 -6.42 -2.61 -7.54
C ILE A 139 -6.89 -3.49 -6.39
N GLU A 140 -7.67 -4.52 -6.73
CA GLU A 140 -8.05 -5.59 -5.81
C GLU A 140 -7.57 -6.91 -6.42
N VAL A 141 -6.91 -7.72 -5.62
CA VAL A 141 -6.38 -9.02 -6.05
C VAL A 141 -6.97 -10.13 -5.20
N THR A 142 -7.55 -11.12 -5.86
CA THR A 142 -8.03 -12.34 -5.24
C THR A 142 -7.13 -13.52 -5.60
N GLN A 143 -6.53 -14.17 -4.60
CA GLN A 143 -5.79 -15.42 -4.75
C GLN A 143 -6.52 -16.56 -4.05
N THR A 144 -6.71 -17.66 -4.76
CA THR A 144 -7.28 -18.90 -4.23
C THR A 144 -6.20 -19.67 -3.47
N LEU A 145 -6.34 -19.81 -2.15
CA LEU A 145 -5.50 -20.69 -1.34
C LEU A 145 -6.27 -21.95 -0.92
N PRO A 146 -5.57 -23.03 -0.50
CA PRO A 146 -6.23 -24.27 -0.05
C PRO A 146 -7.22 -24.07 1.11
N ALA A 147 -7.02 -23.03 1.92
CA ALA A 147 -7.85 -22.70 3.09
C ALA A 147 -8.95 -21.65 2.81
N GLY A 148 -9.04 -21.15 1.57
CA GLY A 148 -9.97 -20.10 1.19
C GLY A 148 -9.30 -19.03 0.32
N ASN A 149 -10.10 -18.09 -0.17
CA ASN A 149 -9.59 -17.00 -0.99
C ASN A 149 -9.03 -15.89 -0.10
N VAL A 150 -7.86 -15.37 -0.46
CA VAL A 150 -7.33 -14.10 0.05
C VAL A 150 -7.74 -13.02 -0.91
N VAL A 151 -8.34 -11.95 -0.39
CA VAL A 151 -8.70 -10.75 -1.14
C VAL A 151 -7.92 -9.60 -0.52
N THR A 152 -7.17 -8.87 -1.35
CA THR A 152 -6.34 -7.75 -0.89
C THR A 152 -6.55 -6.55 -1.82
N ASP A 153 -6.91 -5.43 -1.21
CA ASP A 153 -6.91 -4.12 -1.86
C ASP A 153 -5.53 -3.48 -1.74
N SER A 154 -5.09 -2.82 -2.81
CA SER A 154 -3.80 -2.17 -2.87
C SER A 154 -3.78 -1.03 -3.90
N VAL A 155 -2.69 -0.27 -3.88
CA VAL A 155 -2.43 0.81 -4.83
C VAL A 155 -1.10 0.54 -5.53
N ILE A 156 -1.04 0.83 -6.83
CA ILE A 156 0.19 0.68 -7.61
C ILE A 156 1.20 1.75 -7.20
N ALA A 157 2.33 1.33 -6.63
CA ALA A 157 3.44 2.20 -6.25
C ALA A 157 4.50 2.33 -7.34
N GLY A 158 4.50 1.42 -8.32
CA GLY A 158 5.49 1.40 -9.39
C GLY A 158 5.21 0.32 -10.43
N LEU A 159 5.84 0.48 -11.60
CA LEU A 159 5.63 -0.38 -12.76
C LEU A 159 6.97 -0.77 -13.37
N THR A 160 7.08 -2.03 -13.78
CA THR A 160 8.21 -2.55 -14.55
C THR A 160 7.72 -3.29 -15.78
N TYR A 161 8.21 -2.89 -16.95
CA TYR A 161 7.93 -3.56 -18.21
C TYR A 161 9.11 -4.44 -18.62
N GLN A 162 8.84 -5.72 -18.87
CA GLN A 162 9.81 -6.68 -19.39
C GLN A 162 9.35 -7.19 -20.75
N ILE A 163 9.99 -6.67 -21.80
CA ILE A 163 9.62 -6.96 -23.19
C ILE A 163 10.74 -7.75 -23.85
N THR A 164 10.38 -8.90 -24.40
CA THR A 164 11.22 -9.69 -25.31
C THR A 164 10.48 -9.89 -26.63
N PRO A 165 11.13 -10.37 -27.71
CA PRO A 165 10.42 -10.69 -28.95
C PRO A 165 9.28 -11.71 -28.80
N LYS A 166 9.18 -12.41 -27.66
CA LYS A 166 8.19 -13.47 -27.41
C LYS A 166 7.37 -13.27 -26.14
N SER A 167 7.56 -12.17 -25.40
CA SER A 167 6.88 -11.94 -24.13
C SER A 167 6.75 -10.45 -23.83
N PHE A 168 5.68 -10.09 -23.12
CA PHE A 168 5.49 -8.76 -22.58
C PHE A 168 4.88 -8.88 -21.19
N MET A 169 5.74 -8.89 -20.17
CA MET A 169 5.31 -8.94 -18.78
C MET A 169 5.31 -7.54 -18.19
N VAL A 170 4.25 -7.23 -17.44
CA VAL A 170 4.08 -6.01 -16.67
C VAL A 170 3.99 -6.39 -15.21
N THR A 171 4.92 -5.90 -14.40
CA THR A 171 4.91 -6.11 -12.95
C THR A 171 4.59 -4.79 -12.26
N PHE A 172 3.47 -4.77 -11.54
CA PHE A 172 3.08 -3.71 -10.64
C PHE A 172 3.67 -4.00 -9.26
N SER A 173 4.50 -3.09 -8.75
CA SER A 173 4.85 -3.07 -7.34
C SER A 173 3.75 -2.33 -6.59
N CYS A 174 3.26 -2.94 -5.52
CA CYS A 174 2.06 -2.50 -4.82
C CYS A 174 2.43 -2.07 -3.40
N ALA A 175 1.65 -1.15 -2.85
CA ALA A 175 1.78 -0.69 -1.48
C ALA A 175 0.41 -0.31 -0.93
N GLN A 176 0.31 -0.23 0.39
CA GLN A 176 -0.85 0.39 1.00
C GLN A 176 -0.91 1.88 0.62
N PRO A 177 -2.13 2.43 0.40
CA PRO A 177 -2.32 3.86 0.21
C PRO A 177 -1.71 4.62 1.39
N PHE A 178 -0.86 5.59 1.10
CA PHE A 178 -0.16 6.37 2.14
C PHE A 178 -0.73 7.78 2.30
N ALA A 179 -1.55 8.23 1.35
CA ALA A 179 -2.19 9.53 1.37
C ALA A 179 -3.70 9.33 1.43
N VAL A 180 -4.22 9.12 2.63
CA VAL A 180 -5.67 9.02 2.84
C VAL A 180 -6.25 10.40 3.10
N GLY A 181 -7.46 10.66 2.61
CA GLY A 181 -8.18 11.90 2.82
C GLY A 181 -9.64 11.78 2.43
N PHE A 182 -10.49 12.62 3.03
CA PHE A 182 -11.93 12.56 2.81
C PHE A 182 -12.27 12.87 1.35
N LEU A 183 -12.87 11.91 0.65
CA LEU A 183 -13.31 12.06 -0.73
C LEU A 183 -14.83 12.00 -0.80
N LEU A 184 -15.45 13.13 -1.16
CA LEU A 184 -16.90 13.21 -1.32
C LEU A 184 -17.38 12.20 -2.38
N ASP A 185 -18.46 11.48 -2.08
CA ASP A 185 -19.06 10.42 -2.91
C ASP A 185 -18.20 9.15 -3.11
N SER A 186 -17.11 8.98 -2.35
CA SER A 186 -16.39 7.70 -2.26
C SER A 186 -17.12 6.72 -1.34
N THR A 187 -17.24 5.45 -1.76
CA THR A 187 -17.82 4.38 -0.95
C THR A 187 -16.87 3.88 0.16
N VAL A 188 -15.63 4.37 0.17
CA VAL A 188 -14.59 3.99 1.15
C VAL A 188 -14.09 5.22 1.91
N ASP A 189 -13.71 6.29 1.21
CA ASP A 189 -13.09 7.49 1.81
C ASP A 189 -14.10 8.65 2.06
N GLY A 190 -15.37 8.44 1.73
CA GLY A 190 -16.45 9.45 1.84
C GLY A 190 -17.38 9.24 3.03
N ILE A 191 -17.07 8.27 3.89
CA ILE A 191 -17.91 7.91 5.05
C ILE A 191 -17.52 8.79 6.24
N LEU A 192 -18.51 9.49 6.80
CA LEU A 192 -18.35 10.19 8.08
C LEU A 192 -18.47 9.19 9.23
N ASP A 193 -17.70 9.41 10.30
CA ASP A 193 -17.68 8.58 11.52
C ASP A 193 -17.05 7.18 11.36
N GLU A 194 -16.26 6.95 10.30
CA GLU A 194 -15.25 5.87 10.26
C GLU A 194 -13.85 6.44 10.54
N ASP A 195 -13.02 5.66 11.24
CA ASP A 195 -11.56 5.89 11.40
C ASP A 195 -10.79 5.63 10.08
N SER A 196 -11.40 5.98 8.94
CA SER A 196 -10.84 5.85 7.59
C SER A 196 -9.87 7.00 7.26
N LEU A 197 -9.95 8.13 8.00
CA LEU A 197 -9.01 9.24 7.82
C LEU A 197 -7.70 8.95 8.58
N ALA A 198 -6.66 8.55 7.84
CA ALA A 198 -5.34 8.30 8.40
C ALA A 198 -4.76 9.52 9.17
N TYR A 199 -3.98 9.19 10.20
CA TYR A 199 -3.30 10.04 11.20
C TYR A 199 -2.51 11.26 10.66
#